data_AF-B9E2Q5-F1
#
_entry.id   AF-B9E2Q5-F1
#
_cell.length_a   1.000
_cell.length_b   1.000
_cell.length_c   1.000
_cell.angle_alpha   90.00
_cell.angle_beta   90.00
_cell.angle_gamma   90.00
#
_symmetry.space_group_name_H-M   'P 1'
#
loop_
_entity.id
_entity.type
_entity.pdbx_description
1 polymer ?
#
loop_
_entity_poly.entity_id
_entity_poly.type
_entity_poly.pdbx_seq_one_letter_code
_entity_poly.pdbx_strand_id
1 'polypeptide(L)'
;MAFTGQPTPSTIINISSGKISDGKSVRLTATEEVAQGNFYQIGGFFGLANQDAAVGEEVVLAIEQAEYETNQIKTDEEFAVGTSIYFDATSKVLTETAGTNKKVGIVSSAKDSNNVIWFILGPQV
;
A
#
# COMPACT_ATOMS: atom_id res chain seq x y z
N MET A 1 -4.75 -3.87 31.57
CA MET A 1 -5.61 -2.83 30.99
C MET A 1 -4.68 -1.64 30.67
N ALA A 2 -4.62 -1.05 29.46
CA ALA A 2 -5.85 -0.67 28.75
C ALA A 2 -6.79 -0.06 29.81
N PHE A 3 -6.22 0.90 30.56
CA PHE A 3 -6.04 0.95 32.03
C PHE A 3 -7.34 1.14 32.80
N THR A 4 -7.40 0.70 34.05
CA THR A 4 -8.61 0.81 34.89
C THR A 4 -9.02 2.29 34.98
N GLY A 5 -10.07 2.66 34.25
CA GLY A 5 -10.57 4.04 34.13
C GLY A 5 -10.70 4.60 32.69
N GLN A 6 -10.21 3.92 31.65
CA GLN A 6 -10.28 4.40 30.26
C GLN A 6 -11.60 3.95 29.56
N PRO A 7 -12.39 4.87 28.95
CA PRO A 7 -13.68 4.52 28.34
C PRO A 7 -13.58 3.90 26.93
N THR A 8 -12.43 4.05 26.26
CA THR A 8 -12.14 3.43 24.96
C THR A 8 -11.04 2.38 25.09
N PRO A 9 -11.24 1.17 24.55
CA PRO A 9 -10.24 0.11 24.65
C PRO A 9 -8.96 0.48 23.88
N SER A 10 -7.80 0.31 24.51
CA SER A 10 -6.47 0.43 23.91
C SER A 10 -5.66 -0.85 24.14
N THR A 11 -4.71 -1.18 23.28
CA THR A 11 -3.96 -2.46 23.34
C THR A 11 -2.48 -2.20 23.58
N ILE A 12 -1.88 -2.92 24.53
CA ILE A 12 -0.44 -2.93 24.78
C ILE A 12 0.16 -4.10 24.01
N ILE A 13 1.28 -3.90 23.31
CA ILE A 13 2.01 -4.96 22.61
C ILE A 13 3.40 -5.09 23.25
N ASN A 14 3.62 -6.15 24.04
CA ASN A 14 4.95 -6.51 24.54
C ASN A 14 5.48 -7.66 23.67
N ILE A 15 6.54 -7.43 22.90
CA ILE A 15 7.16 -8.47 22.05
C ILE A 15 8.38 -9.09 22.75
N SER A 16 8.24 -10.33 23.25
CA SER A 16 9.36 -11.12 23.80
C SER A 16 9.59 -12.45 23.06
N SER A 17 9.11 -12.60 21.81
CA SER A 17 9.11 -13.88 21.06
C SER A 17 9.03 -13.66 19.54
N GLY A 18 9.25 -14.74 18.75
CA GLY A 18 9.36 -14.81 17.28
C GLY A 18 8.21 -14.23 16.43
N LYS A 19 7.69 -14.96 15.42
CA LYS A 19 6.72 -14.48 14.39
C LYS A 19 5.73 -13.44 14.95
N ILE A 20 5.82 -12.20 14.47
CA ILE A 20 5.13 -11.02 15.02
C ILE A 20 3.74 -10.80 14.37
N SER A 21 3.59 -11.18 13.10
CA SER A 21 2.39 -10.99 12.29
C SER A 21 2.36 -12.00 11.13
N ASP A 22 1.21 -12.16 10.49
CA ASP A 22 1.07 -12.87 9.21
C ASP A 22 1.66 -12.09 8.02
N GLY A 23 2.15 -10.87 8.25
CA GLY A 23 2.79 -10.04 7.21
C GLY A 23 1.80 -9.46 6.21
N LYS A 24 0.51 -9.42 6.54
CA LYS A 24 -0.53 -8.81 5.69
C LYS A 24 -0.54 -7.29 5.75
N SER A 25 -0.03 -6.74 6.85
CA SER A 25 0.13 -5.31 7.03
C SER A 25 1.38 -5.02 7.84
N VAL A 26 1.92 -3.81 7.63
CA VAL A 26 3.10 -3.31 8.32
C VAL A 26 2.81 -1.91 8.87
N ARG A 27 3.29 -1.65 10.09
CA ARG A 27 3.27 -0.33 10.73
C ARG A 27 4.58 0.38 10.43
N LEU A 28 4.48 1.58 9.89
CA LEU A 28 5.62 2.41 9.50
C LEU A 28 5.39 3.85 9.96
N THR A 29 6.44 4.66 9.98
CA THR A 29 6.32 6.10 10.19
C THR A 29 6.16 6.79 8.85
N ALA A 30 5.13 7.61 8.71
CA ALA A 30 4.85 8.35 7.49
C ALA A 30 5.95 9.39 7.21
N THR A 31 6.56 9.33 6.02
CA THR A 31 7.57 10.30 5.57
C THR A 31 6.94 11.52 4.89
N GLU A 32 5.67 11.42 4.56
CA GLU A 32 4.86 12.43 3.89
C GLU A 32 3.40 12.30 4.35
N GLU A 33 2.55 13.26 3.96
CA GLU A 33 1.11 13.16 4.23
C GLU A 33 0.52 11.99 3.44
N VAL A 34 -0.09 11.06 4.18
CA VAL A 34 -0.69 9.84 3.65
C VAL A 34 -2.21 9.97 3.74
N ALA A 35 -2.88 9.68 2.62
CA ALA A 35 -4.32 9.60 2.54
C ALA A 35 -4.76 8.12 2.51
N GLN A 36 -5.83 7.81 3.24
CA GLN A 36 -6.44 6.49 3.23
C GLN A 36 -6.88 6.10 1.80
N GLY A 37 -6.70 4.83 1.44
CA GLY A 37 -7.13 4.28 0.15
C GLY A 37 -6.16 4.53 -1.01
N ASN A 38 -5.06 5.23 -0.77
CA ASN A 38 -3.99 5.39 -1.76
C ASN A 38 -2.82 4.44 -1.49
N PHE A 39 -2.07 4.14 -2.54
CA PHE A 39 -0.83 3.37 -2.50
C PHE A 39 0.37 4.26 -2.26
N TYR A 40 1.27 3.78 -1.41
CA TYR A 40 2.50 4.47 -1.06
C TYR A 40 3.68 3.51 -1.02
N GLN A 41 4.87 4.05 -1.27
CA GLN A 41 6.13 3.38 -1.04
C GLN A 41 6.84 4.03 0.17
N ILE A 42 6.80 3.38 1.33
CA ILE A 42 7.37 3.90 2.59
C ILE A 42 8.28 2.84 3.19
N GLY A 43 9.51 3.23 3.60
CA GLY A 43 10.45 2.31 4.25
C GLY A 43 10.82 1.08 3.40
N GLY A 44 10.69 1.17 2.07
CA GLY A 44 10.93 0.06 1.14
C GLY A 44 9.71 -0.83 0.86
N PHE A 45 8.65 -0.72 1.67
CA PHE A 45 7.39 -1.43 1.46
C PHE A 45 6.49 -0.67 0.50
N PHE A 46 5.73 -1.39 -0.31
CA PHE A 46 4.68 -0.84 -1.16
C PHE A 46 3.34 -1.44 -0.77
N GLY A 47 2.35 -0.58 -0.48
CA GLY A 47 1.05 -1.06 -0.04
C GLY A 47 -0.01 0.04 0.02
N LEU A 48 -1.25 -0.39 0.26
CA LEU A 48 -2.41 0.48 0.40
C LEU A 48 -2.47 1.06 1.82
N ALA A 49 -2.65 2.37 1.94
CA ALA A 49 -2.83 3.01 3.24
C ALA A 49 -4.22 2.74 3.81
N ASN A 50 -4.28 2.12 4.99
CA ASN A 50 -5.54 1.81 5.68
C ASN A 50 -6.10 2.99 6.48
N GLN A 51 -5.33 4.05 6.68
CA GLN A 51 -5.70 5.23 7.45
C GLN A 51 -4.95 6.46 6.92
N ASP A 52 -5.51 7.64 7.16
CA ASP A 52 -4.78 8.89 6.98
C ASP A 52 -3.68 9.01 8.03
N ALA A 53 -2.57 9.63 7.68
CA ALA A 53 -1.47 9.91 8.61
C ALA A 53 -0.74 11.19 8.22
N ALA A 54 -0.50 12.07 9.19
CA ALA A 54 0.37 13.22 8.99
C ALA A 54 1.84 12.79 8.98
N VAL A 55 2.72 13.68 8.51
CA VAL A 55 4.16 13.44 8.52
C VAL A 55 4.65 13.14 9.94
N GLY A 56 5.39 12.04 10.10
CA GLY A 56 5.92 11.60 11.39
C GLY A 56 4.96 10.77 12.24
N GLU A 57 3.71 10.56 11.80
CA GLU A 57 2.76 9.68 12.49
C GLU A 57 2.88 8.22 12.05
N GLU A 58 2.30 7.31 12.84
CA GLU A 58 2.21 5.89 12.47
C GLU A 58 1.16 5.69 11.37
N VAL A 59 1.56 5.01 10.30
CA VAL A 59 0.70 4.58 9.21
C VAL A 59 0.73 3.07 9.05
N VAL A 60 -0.41 2.49 8.73
CA VAL A 60 -0.55 1.07 8.45
C VAL A 60 -0.72 0.87 6.94
N LEU A 61 0.24 0.19 6.32
CA LEU A 61 0.15 -0.23 4.93
C LEU A 61 -0.31 -1.68 4.83
N ALA A 62 -1.35 -1.95 4.05
CA ALA A 62 -1.72 -3.30 3.62
C ALA A 62 -0.79 -3.74 2.49
N ILE A 63 -0.07 -4.84 2.72
CA ILE A 63 0.96 -5.39 1.83
C ILE A 63 0.66 -6.85 1.47
N GLU A 64 -0.55 -7.31 1.74
CA GLU A 64 -0.96 -8.68 1.45
C GLU A 64 -1.02 -8.93 -0.06
N GLN A 65 -0.74 -10.18 -0.44
CA GLN A 65 -0.87 -10.61 -1.82
C GLN A 65 -2.34 -10.81 -2.16
N ALA A 66 -3.01 -9.71 -2.53
CA ALA A 66 -4.40 -9.66 -2.90
C ALA A 66 -4.60 -8.85 -4.19
N GLU A 67 -5.81 -8.95 -4.73
CA GLU A 67 -6.26 -8.05 -5.79
C GLU A 67 -6.71 -6.73 -5.19
N TYR A 68 -6.29 -5.64 -5.82
CA TYR A 68 -6.68 -4.29 -5.46
C TYR A 68 -7.28 -3.57 -6.66
N GLU A 69 -8.32 -2.81 -6.38
CA GLU A 69 -8.89 -1.83 -7.30
C GLU A 69 -8.27 -0.46 -7.04
N THR A 70 -7.86 0.23 -8.11
CA THR A 70 -7.35 1.59 -7.98
C THR A 70 -7.49 2.40 -9.26
N ASN A 71 -7.60 3.72 -9.09
CA ASN A 71 -7.49 4.73 -10.13
C ASN A 71 -6.18 5.53 -10.04
N GLN A 72 -5.25 5.13 -9.15
CA GLN A 72 -3.96 5.78 -8.94
C GLN A 72 -2.96 5.36 -10.03
N ILE A 73 -3.29 5.65 -11.27
CA ILE A 73 -2.56 5.20 -12.46
C ILE A 73 -2.21 6.38 -13.36
N LYS A 74 -1.24 6.15 -14.25
CA LYS A 74 -0.93 7.06 -15.35
C LYS A 74 -1.97 6.92 -16.47
N THR A 75 -2.88 7.88 -16.59
CA THR A 75 -4.07 7.72 -17.45
C THR A 75 -3.78 7.63 -18.95
N ASP A 76 -2.59 8.02 -19.39
CA ASP A 76 -2.09 7.93 -20.77
C ASP A 76 -1.59 6.53 -21.17
N GLU A 77 -1.37 5.63 -20.21
CA GLU A 77 -0.91 4.26 -20.44
C GLU A 77 -2.08 3.26 -20.51
N GLU A 78 -1.88 2.08 -21.10
CA GLU A 78 -2.99 1.20 -21.50
C GLU A 78 -3.49 0.31 -20.34
N PHE A 79 -2.59 -0.24 -19.54
CA PHE A 79 -2.86 -1.22 -18.48
C PHE A 79 -3.68 -2.41 -18.97
N ALA A 80 -3.16 -3.12 -19.96
CA ALA A 80 -3.74 -4.38 -20.41
C ALA A 80 -3.56 -5.51 -19.37
N VAL A 81 -4.48 -6.48 -19.37
CA VAL A 81 -4.39 -7.67 -18.50
C VAL A 81 -3.06 -8.40 -18.75
N GLY A 82 -2.36 -8.75 -17.67
CA GLY A 82 -1.06 -9.41 -17.73
C GLY A 82 0.14 -8.46 -17.83
N THR A 83 -0.07 -7.15 -18.00
CA THR A 83 1.03 -6.18 -18.00
C THR A 83 1.63 -6.06 -16.59
N SER A 84 2.97 -6.05 -16.54
CA SER A 84 3.68 -5.73 -15.30
C SER A 84 3.56 -4.24 -14.99
N ILE A 85 3.18 -3.93 -13.76
CA ILE A 85 3.04 -2.55 -13.28
C ILE A 85 4.13 -2.21 -12.26
N TYR A 86 4.49 -0.94 -12.28
CA TYR A 86 5.53 -0.33 -11.49
C TYR A 86 4.96 0.89 -10.77
N PHE A 87 5.53 1.23 -9.62
CA PHE A 87 5.16 2.45 -8.89
C PHE A 87 6.20 3.54 -9.14
N ASP A 88 5.74 4.67 -9.68
CA ASP A 88 6.52 5.90 -9.78
C ASP A 88 6.39 6.66 -8.47
N ALA A 89 7.44 6.62 -7.64
CA ALA A 89 7.47 7.29 -6.35
C ALA A 89 7.50 8.83 -6.46
N THR A 90 7.85 9.37 -7.62
CA THR A 90 7.89 10.82 -7.86
C THR A 90 6.50 11.35 -8.20
N SER A 91 5.83 10.72 -9.16
CA SER A 91 4.47 11.08 -9.57
C SER A 91 3.39 10.45 -8.70
N LYS A 92 3.76 9.50 -7.83
CA LYS A 92 2.87 8.75 -6.93
C LYS A 92 1.74 8.03 -7.66
N VAL A 93 2.04 7.44 -8.81
CA VAL A 93 1.08 6.69 -9.63
C VAL A 93 1.68 5.38 -10.10
N LEU A 94 0.82 4.42 -10.41
CA LEU A 94 1.20 3.22 -11.12
C LEU A 94 1.47 3.55 -12.60
N THR A 95 2.45 2.85 -13.16
CA THR A 95 2.89 2.97 -14.56
C THR A 95 3.34 1.62 -15.10
N GLU A 96 3.25 1.43 -16.42
CA GLU A 96 3.83 0.31 -17.17
C GLU A 96 5.34 0.51 -17.41
N THR A 97 5.88 1.69 -17.13
CA THR A 97 7.28 2.03 -17.33
C THR A 97 8.17 1.47 -16.20
N ALA A 98 9.02 0.49 -16.54
CA ALA A 98 9.95 -0.12 -15.60
C ALA A 98 11.02 0.86 -15.07
N GLY A 99 11.89 1.38 -15.93
CA GLY A 99 12.92 2.37 -15.58
C GLY A 99 13.61 2.11 -14.23
N THR A 100 13.59 3.12 -13.35
CA THR A 100 14.02 3.04 -11.95
C THR A 100 12.87 2.74 -10.98
N ASN A 101 11.66 2.51 -11.49
CA ASN A 101 10.45 2.33 -10.71
C ASN A 101 10.40 0.92 -10.11
N LYS A 102 9.83 0.81 -8.91
CA LYS A 102 9.69 -0.49 -8.23
C LYS A 102 8.60 -1.28 -8.94
N LYS A 103 8.87 -2.53 -9.31
CA LYS A 103 7.82 -3.45 -9.77
C LYS A 103 6.91 -3.80 -8.61
N VAL A 104 5.60 -3.63 -8.79
CA VAL A 104 4.63 -3.77 -7.69
C VAL A 104 3.52 -4.79 -7.95
N GLY A 105 3.32 -5.22 -9.19
CA GLY A 105 2.27 -6.19 -9.47
C GLY A 105 2.08 -6.50 -10.96
N ILE A 106 0.96 -7.14 -11.24
CA ILE A 106 0.49 -7.47 -12.59
C ILE A 106 -1.00 -7.13 -12.68
N VAL A 107 -1.42 -6.51 -13.78
CA VAL A 107 -2.82 -6.17 -14.04
C VAL A 107 -3.67 -7.44 -14.19
N SER A 108 -4.76 -7.53 -13.45
CA SER A 108 -5.76 -8.61 -13.54
C SER A 108 -7.05 -8.19 -14.24
N SER A 109 -7.41 -6.89 -14.20
CA SER A 109 -8.48 -6.31 -15.02
C SER A 109 -7.99 -5.05 -15.72
N ALA A 110 -8.24 -4.98 -17.03
CA ALA A 110 -7.81 -3.86 -17.86
C ALA A 110 -8.46 -2.55 -17.43
N LYS A 111 -7.82 -1.43 -17.79
CA LYS A 111 -8.32 -0.08 -17.51
C LYS A 111 -9.71 0.14 -18.11
N ASP A 112 -10.65 0.57 -17.27
CA ASP A 112 -12.00 0.92 -17.70
C ASP A 112 -12.10 2.39 -18.18
N SER A 113 -13.31 2.82 -18.54
CA SER A 113 -13.58 4.21 -18.96
C SER A 113 -13.38 5.25 -17.85
N ASN A 114 -13.34 4.83 -16.59
CA ASN A 114 -13.12 5.70 -15.42
C ASN A 114 -11.64 5.74 -15.00
N ASN A 115 -10.75 5.10 -15.78
CA ASN A 115 -9.34 4.91 -15.46
C ASN A 115 -9.11 4.08 -14.18
N VAL A 116 -9.99 3.12 -13.93
CA VAL A 116 -9.87 2.14 -12.85
C VAL A 116 -9.28 0.85 -13.41
N ILE A 117 -8.30 0.29 -12.71
CA ILE A 117 -7.71 -1.03 -12.99
C ILE A 117 -7.85 -1.94 -11.78
N TRP A 118 -7.79 -3.26 -12.00
CA TRP A 118 -7.51 -4.22 -10.94
C TRP A 118 -6.15 -4.85 -11.16
N PHE A 119 -5.39 -5.06 -10.08
CA PHE A 119 -4.09 -5.71 -10.16
C PHE A 119 -3.83 -6.60 -8.95
N ILE A 120 -3.05 -7.67 -9.16
CA ILE A 120 -2.51 -8.49 -8.07
C ILE A 120 -1.22 -7.83 -7.57
N LEU A 121 -1.18 -7.52 -6.28
CA LEU A 121 0.04 -7.04 -5.61
C LEU A 121 1.11 -8.13 -5.63
N GLY A 122 2.31 -7.78 -6.07
CA GLY A 122 3.47 -8.65 -6.02
C GLY A 122 3.99 -8.86 -4.60
N PRO A 123 4.77 -9.93 -4.36
CA PRO A 123 5.42 -10.13 -3.07
C PRO A 123 6.37 -8.98 -2.75
N GLN A 124 6.40 -8.57 -1.48
CA GLN A 124 7.37 -7.59 -0.99
C GLN A 124 8.77 -8.24 -0.99
N VAL A 125 9.72 -7.59 -1.69
CA VAL A 125 11.13 -7.98 -1.79
C VAL A 125 12.03 -6.99 -1.10
#